data_AF-A0A426R0J1-F1
#
_entry.id   AF-A0A426R0J1-F1
#
_cell.length_a   1.000
_cell.length_b   1.000
_cell.length_c   1.000
_cell.angle_alpha   90.00
_cell.angle_beta   90.00
_cell.angle_gamma   90.00
#
_symmetry.space_group_name_H-M   'P 1'
#
loop_
_entity.id
_entity.type
_entity.pdbx_description
1 polymer ?
#
loop_
_entity_poly.entity_id
_entity_poly.type
_entity_poly.pdbx_seq_one_letter_code
_entity_poly.pdbx_strand_id
1 'polypeptide(L)'
;MTVEDFGGRRTISAEELLVVVGDYQLVGDDGESRGRIEAVAQDGLAVVVTVTEGDDIVGVEFAPDEQVTIEPYDGGKAPVVP
;
A
#
# COMPACT_ATOMS: atom_id res chain seq x y z
N MET A 1 -17.56 15.64 -15.53
CA MET A 1 -17.11 14.38 -14.89
C MET A 1 -16.46 14.81 -13.59
N THR A 2 -17.21 14.71 -12.50
CA THR A 2 -16.73 15.11 -11.17
C THR A 2 -15.90 13.94 -10.66
N VAL A 3 -14.59 14.12 -10.53
CA VAL A 3 -13.74 13.16 -9.85
C VAL A 3 -14.10 13.28 -8.37
N GLU A 4 -14.88 12.33 -7.88
CA GLU A 4 -15.08 12.15 -6.44
C GLU A 4 -13.71 11.74 -5.86
N ASP A 5 -13.13 12.64 -5.08
CA ASP A 5 -11.81 12.47 -4.47
C ASP A 5 -11.90 11.39 -3.38
N PHE A 6 -11.59 10.14 -3.75
CA PHE A 6 -11.43 9.04 -2.80
C PHE A 6 -10.04 9.13 -2.15
N GLY A 7 -9.81 10.17 -1.33
CA GLY A 7 -8.82 10.17 -0.25
C GLY A 7 -7.39 9.71 -0.58
N GLY A 8 -6.93 9.84 -1.83
CA GLY A 8 -5.58 9.42 -2.25
C GLY A 8 -5.35 7.92 -2.46
N ARG A 9 -6.39 7.07 -2.40
CA ARG A 9 -6.26 5.63 -2.73
C ARG A 9 -5.97 5.44 -4.22
N ARG A 10 -5.03 4.55 -4.55
CA ARG A 10 -4.65 4.25 -5.94
C ARG A 10 -4.15 2.83 -6.10
N THR A 11 -4.34 2.30 -7.31
CA THR A 11 -3.72 1.05 -7.76
C THR A 11 -2.59 1.39 -8.71
N ILE A 12 -1.42 0.82 -8.45
CA ILE A 12 -0.19 1.02 -9.24
C ILE A 12 0.48 -0.34 -9.45
N SER A 13 1.43 -0.43 -10.36
CA SER A 13 2.31 -1.60 -10.43
C SER A 13 3.23 -1.66 -9.21
N ALA A 14 3.67 -2.87 -8.83
CA ALA A 14 4.61 -3.03 -7.73
C ALA A 14 5.96 -2.33 -8.02
N GLU A 15 6.40 -2.27 -9.28
CA GLU A 15 7.61 -1.53 -9.66
C GLU A 15 7.48 -0.02 -9.41
N GLU A 16 6.30 0.57 -9.64
CA GLU A 16 6.06 1.98 -9.38
C GLU A 16 6.15 2.31 -7.89
N LEU A 17 5.82 1.35 -7.02
CA LEU A 17 5.88 1.52 -5.57
C LEU A 17 7.31 1.79 -5.08
N LEU A 18 8.35 1.33 -5.80
CA LEU A 18 9.76 1.57 -5.46
C LEU A 18 10.15 3.07 -5.45
N VAL A 19 9.41 3.90 -6.19
CA VAL A 19 9.66 5.33 -6.31
C VAL A 19 8.56 6.19 -5.67
N VAL A 20 7.57 5.57 -5.04
CA VAL A 20 6.53 6.28 -4.32
C VAL A 20 7.11 6.89 -3.04
N VAL A 21 6.89 8.18 -2.87
CA VAL A 21 7.29 8.93 -1.67
C VAL A 21 6.05 9.28 -0.87
N GLY A 22 6.02 8.91 0.41
CA GLY A 22 4.93 9.22 1.33
C GLY A 22 4.71 8.10 2.34
N ASP A 23 3.77 8.33 3.26
CA ASP A 23 3.35 7.32 4.24
C ASP A 23 2.06 6.68 3.75
N TYR A 24 2.13 5.38 3.46
CA TYR A 24 1.06 4.62 2.82
C TYR A 24 0.81 3.32 3.57
N GLN A 25 -0.41 2.81 3.47
CA GLN A 25 -0.73 1.43 3.81
C GLN A 25 -1.02 0.63 2.56
N LEU A 26 -0.65 -0.65 2.61
CA LEU A 26 -0.99 -1.64 1.61
C LEU A 26 -2.44 -2.08 1.86
N VAL A 27 -3.21 -2.21 0.80
CA VAL A 27 -4.60 -2.65 0.85
C VAL A 27 -4.69 -4.07 0.27
N GLY A 28 -5.35 -4.96 1.00
CA GLY A 28 -5.62 -6.33 0.55
C GLY A 28 -6.67 -6.40 -0.54
N ASP A 29 -6.81 -7.58 -1.14
CA ASP A 29 -7.80 -7.86 -2.19
C ASP A 29 -9.26 -7.75 -1.70
N ASP A 30 -9.48 -7.89 -0.39
CA ASP A 30 -10.75 -7.65 0.29
C ASP A 30 -11.09 -6.15 0.41
N GLY A 31 -10.14 -5.28 0.07
CA GLY A 31 -10.24 -3.83 0.17
C GLY A 31 -9.91 -3.29 1.56
N GLU A 32 -9.57 -4.15 2.51
CA GLU A 32 -9.20 -3.79 3.88
C GLU A 32 -7.70 -3.47 3.99
N SER A 33 -7.33 -2.65 4.97
CA SER A 33 -5.92 -2.35 5.21
C SER A 33 -5.20 -3.62 5.64
N ARG A 34 -4.13 -3.95 4.92
CA ARG A 34 -3.21 -5.01 5.30
C ARG A 34 -2.19 -4.50 6.31
N GLY A 35 -1.76 -3.24 6.19
CA GLY A 35 -0.82 -2.64 7.12
C GLY A 35 -0.03 -1.48 6.54
N ARG A 36 0.61 -0.71 7.42
CA ARG A 36 1.48 0.41 7.02
C ARG A 36 2.72 -0.12 6.32
N ILE A 37 3.06 0.47 5.18
CA ILE A 37 4.29 0.15 4.44
C ILE A 37 5.48 0.80 5.15
N GLU A 38 6.38 -0.04 5.65
CA GLU A 38 7.62 0.40 6.32
C GLU A 38 8.80 0.48 5.35
N ALA A 39 8.84 -0.42 4.37
CA ALA A 39 9.89 -0.45 3.36
C ALA A 39 9.40 -1.10 2.07
N VAL A 40 10.00 -0.67 0.96
CA VAL A 40 9.81 -1.27 -0.36
C VAL A 40 11.20 -1.49 -0.94
N ALA A 41 11.49 -2.73 -1.35
CA ALA A 41 12.78 -3.11 -1.89
C ALA A 41 12.60 -4.03 -3.09
N GLN A 42 13.61 -4.07 -3.95
CA GLN A 42 13.67 -5.05 -5.02
C GLN A 42 14.57 -6.22 -4.58
N ASP A 43 14.05 -7.44 -4.68
CA ASP A 43 14.80 -8.68 -4.48
C ASP A 43 14.78 -9.51 -5.76
N GLY A 44 15.90 -9.51 -6.48
CA GLY A 44 15.96 -10.09 -7.82
C GLY A 44 14.98 -9.43 -8.78
N LEU A 45 13.99 -10.19 -9.25
CA LEU A 45 12.91 -9.69 -10.11
C LEU A 45 11.65 -9.34 -9.33
N ALA A 46 11.58 -9.64 -8.03
CA ALA A 46 10.41 -9.35 -7.23
C ALA A 46 10.52 -7.99 -6.54
N VAL A 47 9.37 -7.42 -6.21
CA VAL A 47 9.26 -6.29 -5.30
C VAL A 47 8.77 -6.81 -3.95
N VAL A 48 9.55 -6.57 -2.90
CA VAL A 48 9.22 -6.94 -1.53
C VAL A 48 8.74 -5.70 -0.78
N VAL A 49 7.51 -5.75 -0.30
CA VAL A 49 6.88 -4.72 0.52
C VAL A 49 6.84 -5.22 1.96
N THR A 50 7.54 -4.51 2.85
CA THR A 50 7.48 -4.79 4.29
C THR A 50 6.37 -3.95 4.90
N VAL A 51 5.41 -4.62 5.55
CA VAL A 51 4.28 -3.97 6.21
C VAL A 51 4.23 -4.29 7.70
N THR A 52 3.73 -3.36 8.50
CA THR A 52 3.34 -3.60 9.89
C THR A 52 1.87 -4.01 9.93
N GLU A 53 1.60 -5.27 10.27
CA GLU A 53 0.25 -5.85 10.41
C GLU A 53 -0.04 -6.09 11.91
N GLY A 54 -0.71 -5.13 12.57
CA GLY A 54 -0.91 -5.20 14.02
C GLY A 54 0.42 -5.08 14.79
N ASP A 55 0.79 -6.13 15.53
CA ASP A 55 2.06 -6.21 16.27
C ASP A 55 3.18 -6.91 15.48
N ASP A 56 2.87 -7.43 14.28
CA ASP A 56 3.80 -8.20 13.44
C ASP A 56 4.36 -7.36 12.29
N ILE A 57 5.54 -7.76 11.81
CA ILE A 57 6.16 -7.22 10.59
C ILE A 57 6.23 -8.35 9.56
N VAL A 58 5.62 -8.12 8.39
CA VAL A 58 5.46 -9.12 7.34
C VAL A 58 6.04 -8.60 6.02
N GLY A 59 6.76 -9.45 5.30
CA GLY A 59 7.20 -9.18 3.93
C GLY A 59 6.23 -9.80 2.92
N VAL A 60 5.76 -9.00 1.98
CA VAL A 60 4.87 -9.42 0.89
C VAL A 60 5.61 -9.27 -0.42
N GLU A 61 5.68 -10.34 -1.20
CA GLU A 61 6.38 -10.38 -2.49
C GLU A 61 5.38 -10.21 -3.64
N PHE A 62 5.73 -9.36 -4.61
CA PHE A 62 4.96 -9.08 -5.80
C PHE A 62 5.82 -9.24 -7.06
N ALA A 63 5.23 -9.68 -8.16
CA ALA A 63 5.85 -9.50 -9.47
C ALA A 63 5.87 -7.99 -9.83
N PRO A 64 6.83 -7.51 -10.66
CA PRO A 64 6.96 -6.08 -10.97
C PRO A 64 5.70 -5.45 -11.56
N ASP A 65 5.03 -6.18 -12.47
CA ASP A 65 3.82 -5.75 -13.15
C ASP A 65 2.53 -6.05 -12.35
N GLU A 66 2.64 -6.69 -11.19
CA GLU A 66 1.50 -6.98 -10.35
C GLU A 66 0.89 -5.68 -9.81
N GLN A 67 -0.44 -5.62 -9.85
CA GLN A 67 -1.15 -4.44 -9.40
C GLN A 67 -1.34 -4.48 -7.89
N VAL A 68 -0.81 -3.45 -7.21
CA VAL A 68 -0.94 -3.25 -5.77
C VAL A 68 -1.79 -2.03 -5.50
N THR A 69 -2.67 -2.12 -4.50
CA THR A 69 -3.47 -0.99 -4.04
C THR A 69 -2.86 -0.41 -2.78
N ILE A 70 -2.66 0.91 -2.79
CA ILE A 70 -2.18 1.67 -1.63
C ILE A 70 -3.12 2.84 -1.35
N GLU A 71 -3.14 3.27 -0.10
CA GLU A 71 -3.82 4.49 0.32
C GLU A 71 -3.01 5.21 1.41
N PRO A 72 -3.16 6.54 1.57
CA PRO A 72 -2.44 7.28 2.58
C PRO A 72 -2.68 6.68 3.96
N TYR A 73 -1.63 6.57 4.77
CA TYR A 73 -1.77 6.05 6.12
C TYR A 73 -2.12 7.20 7.08
N ASP A 74 -3.36 7.19 7.58
CA ASP A 74 -3.88 8.21 8.51
C ASP A 74 -3.49 7.99 9.99
N GLY A 75 -2.40 7.24 10.25
CA GLY A 75 -1.93 6.99 11.61
C GLY A 75 -2.77 5.98 12.39
N GLY A 76 -3.48 5.07 11.70
CA GLY A 76 -4.38 4.10 12.32
C GLY A 76 -5.66 4.72 12.91
N LYS A 77 -5.96 5.99 12.59
CA LYS A 77 -7.25 6.59 12.90
C LYS A 77 -8.31 5.92 12.04
N ALA A 78 -9.37 5.42 12.67
CA ALA A 78 -10.53 4.93 11.94
C ALA A 78 -11.03 6.01 10.97
N PRO A 79 -11.48 5.63 9.76
CA PRO A 79 -12.01 6.58 8.78
C PRO A 79 -13.11 7.41 9.43
N VAL A 80 -12.95 8.74 9.38
CA VAL A 80 -13.97 9.68 9.85
C VAL A 80 -15.10 9.71 8.82
N VAL A 81 -16.13 8.89 9.02
CA VAL A 81 -17.35 8.95 8.20
C VAL A 81 -18.18 10.17 8.64
N PRO A 82 -18.50 11.13 7.74
CA PRO A 82 -19.39 12.25 8.05
C PRO A 82 -20.86 11.85 8.15
#